data_AF-A0A9E2KKT0-F1
#
_entry.id   AF-A0A9E2KKT0-F1
#
_cell.length_a   1.000
_cell.length_b   1.000
_cell.length_c   1.000
_cell.angle_alpha   90.00
_cell.angle_beta   90.00
_cell.angle_gamma   90.00
#
_symmetry.space_group_name_H-M   'P 1'
#
loop_
_entity.id
_entity.type
_entity.pdbx_description
1 polymer ?
#
loop_
_entity_poly.entity_id
_entity_poly.type
_entity_poly.pdbx_seq_one_letter_code
_entity_poly.pdbx_strand_id
1 'polypeptide(L)'
;MSRFSPLPLPVRALAALLALAVLLVLGYGVYYLAAYYRIEDNLPLEVQHAADSDGAVLSAGQEYAIATWNLGFGAYSADFSFFMDGGTESRAYSAEAVRTNIGGAVETLRQLALDFVLLQEVDVDATRSHHVNEYQMAAEGFSGFENVLAINFDSPYLFWPLLEPHGKSLSGIVTFSRFPIESALRRSLPIDKGITHVVDLDRCYSISELPVENGRKLYLINIHASAYSEEPETVPAQMQMLAADLEKYYAGGENYVIVGGDFNQDLPGDSALQLNGSTEGYSWARAFDRSALPDHISVADYTQSPLLPTTRNCDTAYQPGKTFVLCMDGFLVSDNVEVRSVEVLDEGFVCSDHNPVRMEFLLKG
;
A
#
# COMPACT_ATOMS: atom_id res chain seq x y z
N MET A 1 7.37 -60.97 -32.71
CA MET A 1 6.92 -60.44 -31.39
C MET A 1 8.11 -59.79 -30.71
N SER A 2 8.22 -58.47 -30.83
CA SER A 2 9.28 -57.69 -30.17
C SER A 2 9.00 -57.65 -28.67
N ARG A 3 9.83 -58.32 -27.87
CA ARG A 3 9.85 -58.11 -26.42
C ARG A 3 10.68 -56.85 -26.17
N PHE A 4 10.03 -55.74 -25.89
CA PHE A 4 10.74 -54.56 -25.38
C PHE A 4 11.46 -54.96 -24.09
N SER A 5 12.78 -54.84 -24.07
CA SER A 5 13.57 -54.95 -22.85
C SER A 5 13.06 -53.90 -21.85
N PRO A 6 12.92 -54.23 -20.56
CA PRO A 6 12.50 -53.24 -19.58
C PRO A 6 13.48 -52.06 -19.59
N LEU A 7 12.95 -50.84 -19.51
CA LEU A 7 13.77 -49.64 -19.41
C LEU A 7 14.79 -49.80 -18.26
N PRO A 8 16.04 -49.33 -18.44
CA PRO A 8 17.03 -49.35 -17.37
C PRO A 8 16.48 -48.71 -16.09
N LEU A 9 16.81 -49.27 -14.92
CA LEU A 9 16.42 -48.72 -13.62
C LEU A 9 16.61 -47.20 -13.49
N PRO A 10 17.72 -46.57 -13.93
CA PRO A 10 17.87 -45.11 -13.85
C PRO A 10 16.84 -44.34 -14.69
N VAL A 11 16.45 -44.87 -15.85
CA VAL A 11 15.43 -44.24 -16.71
C VAL A 11 14.05 -44.30 -16.05
N ARG A 12 13.73 -45.43 -15.40
CA ARG A 12 12.48 -45.59 -14.65
C ARG A 12 12.44 -44.68 -13.42
N ALA A 13 13.56 -44.55 -12.70
CA ALA A 13 13.67 -43.67 -11.55
C ALA A 13 13.51 -42.19 -11.95
N LEU A 14 14.17 -41.76 -13.03
CA LEU A 14 14.01 -40.40 -13.57
C LEU A 14 12.57 -40.14 -14.02
N ALA A 15 11.94 -41.08 -14.73
CA ALA A 15 10.54 -40.94 -15.15
C ALA A 15 9.59 -40.84 -13.95
N ALA A 16 9.83 -41.60 -12.88
CA ALA A 16 9.03 -41.52 -11.65
C ALA A 16 9.22 -40.17 -10.93
N LEU A 17 10.45 -39.64 -10.87
CA LEU A 17 10.73 -38.31 -10.31
C LEU A 17 10.05 -37.20 -11.10
N LEU A 18 10.10 -37.26 -12.44
CA LEU A 18 9.41 -36.30 -13.31
C LEU A 18 7.89 -36.40 -13.15
N ALA A 19 7.33 -37.60 -13.07
CA ALA A 19 5.90 -37.79 -12.82
C ALA A 19 5.48 -37.23 -11.46
N LEU A 20 6.28 -37.43 -10.42
CA LEU A 20 6.03 -36.84 -9.10
C LEU A 20 6.08 -35.31 -9.15
N ALA A 21 7.08 -34.73 -9.81
CA ALA A 21 7.18 -33.28 -9.98
C ALA A 21 5.94 -32.70 -10.69
N VAL A 22 5.47 -33.34 -11.77
CA VAL A 22 4.25 -32.94 -12.47
C VAL A 22 3.02 -33.05 -11.56
N LEU A 23 2.89 -34.14 -10.80
CA LEU A 23 1.79 -34.32 -9.85
C LEU A 23 1.78 -33.23 -8.76
N LEU A 24 2.95 -32.83 -8.26
CA LEU A 24 3.06 -31.75 -7.28
C LEU A 24 2.64 -30.40 -7.87
N VAL A 25 3.09 -30.07 -9.09
CA VAL A 25 2.71 -28.83 -9.78
C VAL A 25 1.20 -28.79 -10.05
N LEU A 26 0.62 -29.89 -10.56
CA LEU A 26 -0.82 -29.98 -10.80
C LEU A 26 -1.62 -29.92 -9.50
N GLY A 27 -1.15 -30.62 -8.47
CA GLY A 27 -1.77 -30.60 -7.14
C GLY A 27 -1.76 -29.19 -6.53
N TYR A 28 -0.64 -28.48 -6.63
CA TYR A 28 -0.54 -27.08 -6.22
C TYR A 28 -1.47 -26.18 -7.03
N GLY A 29 -1.54 -26.36 -8.35
CA GLY A 29 -2.48 -25.61 -9.20
C GLY A 29 -3.95 -25.82 -8.80
N VAL A 30 -4.34 -27.06 -8.49
CA VAL A 30 -5.68 -27.36 -7.98
C VAL A 30 -5.93 -26.72 -6.62
N TYR A 31 -4.96 -26.84 -5.69
CA TYR A 31 -5.03 -26.19 -4.38
C TYR A 31 -5.23 -24.68 -4.53
N TYR A 32 -4.40 -24.04 -5.34
CA TYR A 32 -4.40 -22.60 -5.53
C TYR A 32 -5.74 -22.13 -6.11
N LEU A 33 -6.19 -22.75 -7.19
CA LEU A 33 -7.48 -22.40 -7.82
C LEU A 33 -8.68 -22.68 -6.91
N ALA A 34 -8.60 -23.69 -6.04
CA ALA A 34 -9.68 -24.00 -5.09
C ALA A 34 -9.70 -23.02 -3.89
N ALA A 35 -8.54 -22.47 -3.52
CA ALA A 35 -8.41 -21.49 -2.44
C ALA A 35 -8.55 -20.04 -2.92
N TYR A 36 -8.40 -19.81 -4.23
CA TYR A 36 -8.49 -18.50 -4.85
C TYR A 36 -9.92 -17.94 -4.75
N TYR A 37 -10.02 -16.73 -4.25
CA TYR A 37 -11.22 -15.92 -4.24
C TYR A 37 -10.81 -14.44 -4.32
N ARG A 38 -11.80 -13.57 -4.47
CA ARG A 38 -11.59 -12.11 -4.52
C ARG A 38 -12.49 -11.45 -3.49
N ILE A 39 -11.96 -10.43 -2.81
CA ILE A 39 -12.75 -9.62 -1.89
C ILE A 39 -13.73 -8.75 -2.70
N GLU A 40 -15.01 -8.78 -2.30
CA GLU A 40 -16.07 -8.03 -2.96
C GLU A 40 -15.84 -6.50 -2.92
N ASP A 41 -16.27 -5.81 -3.98
CA ASP A 41 -16.30 -4.35 -4.02
C ASP A 41 -17.49 -3.80 -3.19
N ASN A 42 -17.41 -2.53 -2.79
CA ASN A 42 -18.42 -1.85 -1.97
C ASN A 42 -18.71 -2.55 -0.64
N LEU A 43 -17.66 -3.07 0.01
CA LEU A 43 -17.78 -3.75 1.28
C LEU A 43 -17.77 -2.71 2.42
N PRO A 44 -18.83 -2.59 3.24
CA PRO A 44 -18.79 -1.79 4.45
C PRO A 44 -17.69 -2.28 5.39
N LEU A 45 -16.94 -1.35 5.97
CA LEU A 45 -15.86 -1.66 6.90
C LEU A 45 -16.28 -1.39 8.34
N GLU A 46 -15.76 -2.20 9.25
CA GLU A 46 -15.96 -2.02 10.68
C GLU A 46 -15.09 -0.87 11.20
N VAL A 47 -15.72 0.06 11.92
CA VAL A 47 -15.03 1.13 12.63
C VAL A 47 -14.69 0.62 14.03
N GLN A 48 -13.39 0.58 14.34
CA GLN A 48 -12.92 0.31 15.69
C GLN A 48 -12.85 1.64 16.45
N HIS A 49 -13.74 1.81 17.42
CA HIS A 49 -13.80 3.03 18.23
C HIS A 49 -12.67 3.06 19.27
N ALA A 50 -12.08 4.24 19.49
CA ALA A 50 -11.11 4.46 20.56
C ALA A 50 -11.79 4.37 21.94
N ALA A 51 -11.14 3.71 22.90
CA ALA A 51 -11.69 3.54 24.24
C ALA A 51 -11.91 4.87 24.97
N ASP A 52 -11.07 5.87 24.69
CA ASP A 52 -11.05 7.18 25.34
C ASP A 52 -11.31 8.34 24.36
N SER A 53 -12.09 8.12 23.28
CA SER A 53 -12.49 9.20 22.37
C SER A 53 -13.27 10.28 23.12
N ASP A 54 -12.86 11.55 22.98
CA ASP A 54 -13.57 12.69 23.54
C ASP A 54 -14.79 13.10 22.71
N GLY A 55 -14.99 12.45 21.55
CA GLY A 55 -16.10 12.73 20.63
C GLY A 55 -15.99 14.10 19.94
N ALA A 56 -14.81 14.73 19.95
CA ALA A 56 -14.59 15.97 19.22
C ALA A 56 -14.84 15.77 17.73
N VAL A 57 -15.53 16.72 17.10
CA VAL A 57 -15.82 16.73 15.67
C VAL A 57 -14.87 17.70 14.97
N LEU A 58 -14.63 17.50 13.68
CA LEU A 58 -13.80 18.41 12.89
C LEU A 58 -14.45 19.80 12.77
N SER A 59 -13.63 20.84 12.75
CA SER A 59 -14.03 22.24 12.66
C SER A 59 -13.40 22.89 11.42
N ALA A 60 -14.18 23.68 10.70
CA ALA A 60 -13.64 24.49 9.61
C ALA A 60 -12.73 25.61 10.16
N GLY A 61 -11.63 25.89 9.46
CA GLY A 61 -10.64 26.90 9.84
C GLY A 61 -9.63 26.47 10.92
N GLN A 62 -9.79 25.27 11.50
CA GLN A 62 -8.76 24.66 12.35
C GLN A 62 -7.70 23.98 11.47
N GLU A 63 -6.45 24.02 11.93
CA GLU A 63 -5.32 23.33 11.30
C GLU A 63 -5.23 21.89 11.82
N TYR A 64 -4.96 20.98 10.89
CA TYR A 64 -4.85 19.54 11.11
C TYR A 64 -3.56 19.01 10.49
N ALA A 65 -3.05 17.90 11.03
CA ALA A 65 -1.90 17.18 10.49
C ALA A 65 -2.26 15.74 10.14
N ILE A 66 -1.83 15.28 8.96
CA ILE A 66 -1.99 13.92 8.49
C ILE A 66 -0.65 13.37 8.01
N ALA A 67 -0.40 12.08 8.23
CA ALA A 67 0.72 11.39 7.59
C ALA A 67 0.26 10.14 6.85
N THR A 68 0.97 9.81 5.77
CA THR A 68 0.87 8.52 5.08
C THR A 68 2.21 7.80 5.09
N TRP A 69 2.19 6.48 5.29
CA TRP A 69 3.40 5.64 5.25
C TRP A 69 3.09 4.20 4.85
N ASN A 70 3.67 3.75 3.73
CA ASN A 70 3.77 2.34 3.39
C ASN A 70 4.82 1.66 4.29
N LEU A 71 4.43 0.63 5.04
CA LEU A 71 5.30 -0.02 6.03
C LEU A 71 6.15 -1.16 5.46
N GLY A 72 6.01 -1.51 4.18
CA GLY A 72 6.76 -2.59 3.53
C GLY A 72 6.64 -3.92 4.28
N PHE A 73 5.46 -4.18 4.87
CA PHE A 73 5.14 -5.30 5.78
C PHE A 73 6.21 -5.56 6.86
N GLY A 74 6.84 -4.49 7.34
CA GLY A 74 7.88 -4.54 8.36
C GLY A 74 9.16 -5.27 7.94
N ALA A 75 9.34 -5.59 6.66
CA ALA A 75 10.51 -6.30 6.17
C ALA A 75 11.54 -5.36 5.52
N TYR A 76 11.10 -4.29 4.88
CA TYR A 76 11.89 -3.51 3.92
C TYR A 76 12.81 -2.47 4.58
N SER A 77 13.54 -2.86 5.64
CA SER A 77 14.59 -2.02 6.21
C SER A 77 15.66 -1.66 5.16
N ALA A 78 16.49 -0.67 5.44
CA ALA A 78 17.49 -0.14 4.50
C ALA A 78 18.45 -1.22 3.93
N ASP A 79 18.71 -2.29 4.66
CA ASP A 79 19.56 -3.42 4.22
C ASP A 79 18.84 -4.50 3.41
N PHE A 80 17.51 -4.45 3.36
CA PHE A 80 16.67 -5.42 2.66
C PHE A 80 16.73 -5.27 1.14
N SER A 81 16.65 -6.39 0.41
CA SER A 81 16.45 -6.44 -1.04
C SER A 81 15.37 -7.45 -1.43
N PHE A 82 14.44 -7.08 -2.30
CA PHE A 82 13.29 -7.92 -2.63
C PHE A 82 13.54 -8.76 -3.88
N PHE A 83 13.24 -10.06 -3.80
CA PHE A 83 13.54 -11.01 -4.87
C PHE A 83 12.81 -10.72 -6.19
N MET A 84 11.63 -10.10 -6.17
CA MET A 84 10.90 -9.75 -7.41
C MET A 84 11.50 -8.52 -8.09
N ASP A 85 12.19 -7.67 -7.34
CA ASP A 85 12.87 -6.48 -7.86
C ASP A 85 14.31 -6.79 -8.30
N GLY A 86 14.77 -8.04 -8.11
CA GLY A 86 16.12 -8.50 -8.46
C GLY A 86 17.04 -8.76 -7.26
N GLY A 87 16.54 -8.55 -6.04
CA GLY A 87 17.20 -8.88 -4.78
C GLY A 87 17.14 -10.37 -4.42
N THR A 88 17.24 -10.69 -3.12
CA THR A 88 17.30 -12.10 -2.68
C THR A 88 16.21 -12.51 -1.69
N GLU A 89 15.62 -11.58 -0.97
CA GLU A 89 14.75 -11.86 0.16
C GLU A 89 13.28 -11.88 -0.26
N SER A 90 12.51 -12.80 0.33
CA SER A 90 11.05 -12.91 0.11
C SER A 90 10.23 -12.69 1.39
N ARG A 91 10.89 -12.72 2.55
CA ARG A 91 10.30 -12.55 3.88
C ARG A 91 11.17 -11.62 4.70
N ALA A 92 10.60 -10.98 5.71
CA ALA A 92 11.37 -10.28 6.73
C ALA A 92 12.45 -11.21 7.33
N TYR A 93 13.58 -10.64 7.76
CA TYR A 93 14.68 -11.43 8.32
C TYR A 93 14.28 -12.25 9.56
N SER A 94 13.37 -11.73 10.37
CA SER A 94 12.79 -12.42 11.53
C SER A 94 11.56 -11.68 12.03
N ALA A 95 10.79 -12.33 12.90
CA ALA A 95 9.70 -11.68 13.61
C ALA A 95 10.19 -10.48 14.47
N GLU A 96 11.41 -10.53 15.01
CA GLU A 96 11.99 -9.43 15.78
C GLU A 96 12.34 -8.23 14.89
N ALA A 97 12.83 -8.47 13.68
CA ALA A 97 13.06 -7.42 12.68
C ALA A 97 11.74 -6.71 12.32
N VAL A 98 10.66 -7.48 12.09
CA VAL A 98 9.32 -6.90 11.85
C VAL A 98 8.88 -6.02 13.01
N ARG A 99 8.99 -6.51 14.25
CA ARG A 99 8.61 -5.71 15.43
C ARG A 99 9.45 -4.44 15.58
N THR A 100 10.73 -4.50 15.23
CA THR A 100 11.65 -3.36 15.29
C THR A 100 11.25 -2.31 14.26
N ASN A 101 11.00 -2.72 13.02
CA ASN A 101 10.65 -1.84 11.92
C ASN A 101 9.26 -1.20 12.14
N ILE A 102 8.24 -2.01 12.43
CA ILE A 102 6.88 -1.50 12.69
C ILE A 102 6.84 -0.64 13.95
N GLY A 103 7.52 -1.07 15.02
CA GLY A 103 7.61 -0.29 16.27
C GLY A 103 8.32 1.05 16.08
N GLY A 104 9.40 1.07 15.29
CA GLY A 104 10.12 2.29 14.92
C GLY A 104 9.25 3.25 14.13
N ALA A 105 8.56 2.76 13.09
CA ALA A 105 7.66 3.58 12.27
C ALA A 105 6.52 4.19 13.10
N VAL A 106 5.88 3.38 13.97
CA VAL A 106 4.81 3.85 14.87
C VAL A 106 5.34 4.91 15.84
N GLU A 107 6.52 4.71 16.43
CA GLU A 107 7.12 5.70 17.35
C GLU A 107 7.46 7.01 16.64
N THR A 108 8.05 6.96 15.44
CA THR A 108 8.29 8.15 14.61
C THR A 108 6.99 8.93 14.39
N LEU A 109 5.92 8.26 13.95
CA LEU A 109 4.64 8.90 13.66
C LEU A 109 3.98 9.52 14.91
N ARG A 110 4.11 8.87 16.08
CA ARG A 110 3.56 9.38 17.35
C ARG A 110 4.19 10.69 17.80
N GLN A 111 5.42 10.97 17.37
CA GLN A 111 6.14 12.20 17.71
C GLN A 111 5.67 13.42 16.89
N LEU A 112 4.85 13.21 15.85
CA LEU A 112 4.45 14.25 14.90
C LEU A 112 3.13 14.95 15.24
N ALA A 113 2.50 14.61 16.37
CA ALA A 113 1.23 15.17 16.82
C ALA A 113 0.15 15.18 15.71
N LEU A 114 -0.03 14.02 15.06
CA LEU A 114 -0.96 13.86 13.94
C LEU A 114 -2.41 13.79 14.41
N ASP A 115 -3.32 14.20 13.54
CA ASP A 115 -4.76 14.00 13.64
C ASP A 115 -5.22 12.74 12.90
N PHE A 116 -4.49 12.38 11.85
CA PHE A 116 -4.79 11.26 10.97
C PHE A 116 -3.52 10.51 10.57
N VAL A 117 -3.62 9.19 10.43
CA VAL A 117 -2.52 8.33 9.94
C VAL A 117 -3.06 7.35 8.92
N LEU A 118 -2.45 7.31 7.74
CA LEU A 118 -2.79 6.38 6.66
C LEU A 118 -1.63 5.41 6.47
N LEU A 119 -1.83 4.13 6.76
CA LEU A 119 -0.81 3.11 6.64
C LEU A 119 -1.14 2.15 5.49
N GLN A 120 -0.11 1.73 4.76
CA GLN A 120 -0.20 0.71 3.72
C GLN A 120 0.76 -0.46 4.02
N GLU A 121 0.49 -1.62 3.42
CA GLU A 121 1.23 -2.88 3.65
C GLU A 121 1.32 -3.28 5.12
N VAL A 122 0.18 -3.26 5.80
CA VAL A 122 0.07 -3.67 7.19
C VAL A 122 -0.35 -5.13 7.23
N ASP A 123 0.57 -6.04 7.55
CA ASP A 123 0.26 -7.46 7.69
C ASP A 123 -0.50 -7.73 9.00
N VAL A 124 -1.58 -8.52 8.92
CA VAL A 124 -2.36 -9.00 10.06
C VAL A 124 -1.91 -10.40 10.46
N ASP A 125 -1.75 -11.26 9.45
CA ASP A 125 -1.28 -12.64 9.61
C ASP A 125 -0.66 -13.11 8.29
N ALA A 126 0.66 -12.97 8.16
CA ALA A 126 1.36 -13.41 6.94
C ALA A 126 2.64 -14.17 7.24
N THR A 127 2.96 -15.10 6.34
CA THR A 127 4.21 -15.88 6.39
C THR A 127 5.44 -14.99 6.21
N ARG A 128 5.33 -13.97 5.34
CA ARG A 128 6.40 -13.02 5.03
C ARG A 128 6.82 -12.12 6.20
N SER A 129 5.90 -11.83 7.11
CA SER A 129 6.12 -11.05 8.34
C SER A 129 6.20 -11.94 9.59
N HIS A 130 6.41 -13.26 9.43
CA HIS A 130 6.48 -14.23 10.54
C HIS A 130 5.25 -14.21 11.47
N HIS A 131 4.07 -13.98 10.91
CA HIS A 131 2.80 -13.94 11.64
C HIS A 131 2.78 -12.88 12.75
N VAL A 132 3.57 -11.81 12.62
CA VAL A 132 3.47 -10.63 13.47
C VAL A 132 2.23 -9.86 13.04
N ASN A 133 1.36 -9.53 13.99
CA ASN A 133 0.17 -8.74 13.73
C ASN A 133 0.54 -7.25 13.83
N GLU A 134 0.90 -6.66 12.69
CA GLU A 134 1.35 -5.28 12.57
C GLU A 134 0.19 -4.30 12.78
N TYR A 135 -1.02 -4.67 12.35
CA TYR A 135 -2.23 -3.91 12.62
C TYR A 135 -2.44 -3.73 14.13
N GLN A 136 -2.30 -4.80 14.91
CA GLN A 136 -2.41 -4.72 16.37
C GLN A 136 -1.32 -3.81 16.96
N MET A 137 -0.09 -3.90 16.49
CA MET A 137 1.00 -3.03 16.95
C MET A 137 0.71 -1.54 16.66
N ALA A 138 0.22 -1.22 15.46
CA ALA A 138 -0.17 0.13 15.10
C ALA A 138 -1.38 0.61 15.93
N ALA A 139 -2.41 -0.22 16.10
CA ALA A 139 -3.59 0.10 16.89
C ALA A 139 -3.27 0.35 18.37
N GLU A 140 -2.33 -0.41 18.95
CA GLU A 140 -1.82 -0.16 20.31
C GLU A 140 -1.03 1.16 20.39
N GLY A 141 -0.25 1.48 19.35
CA GLY A 141 0.49 2.75 19.25
C GLY A 141 -0.41 3.98 19.14
N PHE A 142 -1.55 3.85 18.46
CA PHE A 142 -2.56 4.89 18.26
C PHE A 142 -3.86 4.60 19.03
N SER A 143 -3.77 4.10 20.26
CA SER A 143 -4.95 3.65 21.04
C SER A 143 -6.03 4.72 21.29
N GLY A 144 -5.67 6.01 21.13
CA GLY A 144 -6.61 7.14 21.21
C GLY A 144 -7.30 7.49 19.89
N PHE A 145 -7.07 6.75 18.82
CA PHE A 145 -7.61 6.99 17.48
C PHE A 145 -8.65 5.93 17.15
N GLU A 146 -9.76 6.34 16.56
CA GLU A 146 -10.62 5.40 15.84
C GLU A 146 -9.86 4.88 14.61
N ASN A 147 -10.13 3.65 14.21
CA ASN A 147 -9.46 3.10 13.06
C ASN A 147 -10.31 2.14 12.24
N VAL A 148 -9.91 2.02 10.97
CA VAL A 148 -10.54 1.15 9.99
C VAL A 148 -9.45 0.38 9.26
N LEU A 149 -9.59 -0.94 9.22
CA LEU A 149 -8.75 -1.85 8.44
C LEU A 149 -9.48 -2.28 7.17
N ALA A 150 -8.88 -2.04 6.01
CA ALA A 150 -9.36 -2.56 4.73
C ALA A 150 -8.37 -3.58 4.18
N ILE A 151 -8.76 -4.86 4.15
CA ILE A 151 -7.92 -5.93 3.58
C ILE A 151 -7.76 -5.69 2.08
N ASN A 152 -6.52 -5.63 1.62
CA ASN A 152 -6.17 -5.45 0.21
C ASN A 152 -5.24 -6.54 -0.32
N PHE A 153 -4.96 -7.55 0.51
CA PHE A 153 -4.25 -8.75 0.13
C PHE A 153 -4.64 -9.90 1.07
N ASP A 154 -5.43 -10.84 0.55
CA ASP A 154 -5.65 -12.16 1.18
C ASP A 154 -5.32 -13.24 0.15
N SER A 155 -4.22 -13.95 0.36
CA SER A 155 -3.74 -14.95 -0.58
C SER A 155 -3.59 -16.32 0.04
N PRO A 156 -3.84 -17.40 -0.73
CA PRO A 156 -3.38 -18.74 -0.36
C PRO A 156 -1.85 -18.79 -0.38
N TYR A 157 -1.28 -19.91 0.07
CA TYR A 157 0.16 -20.04 0.22
C TYR A 157 0.90 -19.95 -1.12
N LEU A 158 1.64 -18.86 -1.35
CA LEU A 158 2.46 -18.66 -2.54
C LEU A 158 3.79 -19.42 -2.41
N PHE A 159 3.92 -20.51 -3.16
CA PHE A 159 5.10 -21.40 -3.11
C PHE A 159 6.29 -20.90 -3.98
N TRP A 160 6.58 -19.60 -3.94
CA TRP A 160 7.71 -18.99 -4.67
C TRP A 160 8.29 -17.81 -3.88
N PRO A 161 9.63 -17.65 -3.80
CA PRO A 161 10.69 -18.52 -4.33
C PRO A 161 10.80 -19.87 -3.59
N LEU A 162 11.34 -20.90 -4.23
CA LEU A 162 11.22 -22.30 -3.72
C LEU A 162 11.88 -22.56 -2.35
N LEU A 163 12.98 -21.87 -2.03
CA LEU A 163 13.72 -22.09 -0.79
C LEU A 163 13.16 -21.30 0.39
N GLU A 164 12.57 -20.15 0.10
CA GLU A 164 11.94 -19.29 1.09
C GLU A 164 10.66 -18.70 0.50
N PRO A 165 9.57 -19.50 0.39
CA PRO A 165 8.37 -19.05 -0.31
C PRO A 165 7.72 -17.84 0.33
N HIS A 166 7.18 -16.91 -0.45
CA HIS A 166 6.49 -15.73 0.10
C HIS A 166 5.36 -16.14 1.07
N GLY A 167 4.68 -17.25 0.77
CA GLY A 167 3.75 -17.93 1.67
C GLY A 167 2.34 -17.36 1.64
N LYS A 168 1.58 -17.60 2.71
CA LYS A 168 0.20 -17.09 2.86
C LYS A 168 0.27 -15.67 3.40
N SER A 169 -0.54 -14.75 2.89
CA SER A 169 -0.58 -13.37 3.37
C SER A 169 -2.00 -12.89 3.61
N LEU A 170 -2.22 -12.25 4.76
CA LEU A 170 -3.38 -11.44 5.08
C LEU A 170 -2.89 -10.04 5.49
N SER A 171 -3.17 -9.04 4.66
CA SER A 171 -2.67 -7.67 4.79
C SER A 171 -3.71 -6.65 4.34
N GLY A 172 -3.58 -5.43 4.86
CA GLY A 172 -4.48 -4.33 4.53
C GLY A 172 -3.82 -2.97 4.52
N ILE A 173 -4.67 -1.98 4.28
CA ILE A 173 -4.42 -0.56 4.53
C ILE A 173 -5.23 -0.14 5.76
N VAL A 174 -4.68 0.77 6.56
CA VAL A 174 -5.29 1.18 7.83
C VAL A 174 -5.40 2.69 7.89
N THR A 175 -6.61 3.17 8.20
CA THR A 175 -6.86 4.59 8.46
C THR A 175 -7.05 4.77 9.95
N PHE A 176 -6.25 5.64 10.57
CA PHE A 176 -6.44 6.11 11.95
C PHE A 176 -6.92 7.56 11.94
N SER A 177 -7.88 7.87 12.80
CA SER A 177 -8.43 9.21 13.00
C SER A 177 -8.61 9.50 14.48
N ARG A 178 -8.12 10.66 14.93
CA ARG A 178 -8.43 11.18 16.27
C ARG A 178 -9.91 11.56 16.41
N PHE A 179 -10.58 11.82 15.28
CA PHE A 179 -11.98 12.24 15.20
C PHE A 179 -12.89 11.04 14.86
N PRO A 180 -14.18 11.07 15.22
CA PRO A 180 -15.12 10.00 14.93
C PRO A 180 -15.24 9.70 13.42
N ILE A 181 -15.19 8.41 13.08
CA ILE A 181 -15.50 7.88 11.76
C ILE A 181 -16.95 7.38 11.79
N GLU A 182 -17.84 8.06 11.07
CA GLU A 182 -19.28 7.73 11.04
C GLU A 182 -19.53 6.43 10.26
N SER A 183 -18.81 6.25 9.15
CA SER A 183 -18.86 5.03 8.36
C SER A 183 -17.60 4.88 7.52
N ALA A 184 -17.33 3.65 7.09
CA ALA A 184 -16.25 3.39 6.15
C ALA A 184 -16.62 2.32 5.11
N LEU A 185 -16.00 2.43 3.93
CA LEU A 185 -16.26 1.60 2.76
C LEU A 185 -14.95 1.18 2.10
N ARG A 186 -14.83 -0.10 1.73
CA ARG A 186 -13.75 -0.59 0.87
C ARG A 186 -14.20 -0.58 -0.59
N ARG A 187 -13.34 -0.05 -1.47
CA ARG A 187 -13.51 -0.09 -2.91
C ARG A 187 -12.41 -0.91 -3.59
N SER A 188 -12.78 -1.99 -4.27
CA SER A 188 -11.85 -2.83 -5.02
C SER A 188 -11.38 -2.11 -6.27
N LEU A 189 -10.07 -1.95 -6.43
CA LEU A 189 -9.50 -1.40 -7.64
C LEU A 189 -9.59 -2.41 -8.80
N PRO A 190 -9.78 -1.95 -10.05
CA PRO A 190 -9.63 -2.79 -11.23
C PRO A 190 -8.28 -3.52 -11.26
N ILE A 191 -8.30 -4.80 -11.66
CA ILE A 191 -7.12 -5.66 -11.82
C ILE A 191 -6.92 -6.05 -13.29
N ASP A 192 -5.74 -6.56 -13.63
CA ASP A 192 -5.44 -7.12 -14.95
C ASP A 192 -6.42 -8.27 -15.27
N LYS A 193 -6.76 -8.46 -16.55
CA LYS A 193 -7.69 -9.52 -17.00
C LYS A 193 -6.95 -10.75 -17.54
N GLY A 194 -5.65 -10.65 -17.75
CA GLY A 194 -4.75 -11.74 -18.17
C GLY A 194 -4.57 -12.83 -17.11
N ILE A 195 -3.84 -13.91 -17.42
CA ILE A 195 -3.69 -15.09 -16.54
C ILE A 195 -2.99 -14.74 -15.20
N THR A 196 -2.23 -13.64 -15.15
CA THR A 196 -1.57 -13.10 -13.95
C THR A 196 -2.55 -12.61 -12.88
N HIS A 197 -3.81 -12.31 -13.25
CA HIS A 197 -4.85 -11.94 -12.29
C HIS A 197 -5.07 -13.00 -11.21
N VAL A 198 -4.56 -14.23 -11.32
CA VAL A 198 -4.71 -15.21 -10.24
C VAL A 198 -3.73 -14.97 -9.09
N VAL A 199 -2.62 -14.24 -9.30
CA VAL A 199 -1.62 -13.87 -8.28
C VAL A 199 -1.65 -12.39 -7.90
N ASP A 200 -2.44 -11.58 -8.60
CA ASP A 200 -2.59 -10.16 -8.31
C ASP A 200 -3.19 -9.90 -6.93
N LEU A 201 -2.82 -8.77 -6.35
CA LEU A 201 -3.32 -8.31 -5.05
C LEU A 201 -4.75 -7.78 -5.19
N ASP A 202 -5.54 -7.88 -4.12
CA ASP A 202 -6.88 -7.27 -4.02
C ASP A 202 -6.78 -5.77 -3.72
N ARG A 203 -5.96 -5.06 -4.53
CA ARG A 203 -5.70 -3.63 -4.39
C ARG A 203 -7.01 -2.88 -4.21
N CYS A 204 -7.01 -1.93 -3.30
CA CYS A 204 -8.21 -1.21 -2.91
C CYS A 204 -7.85 0.17 -2.40
N TYR A 205 -8.88 0.99 -2.20
CA TYR A 205 -8.83 2.13 -1.31
C TYR A 205 -9.97 2.05 -0.31
N SER A 206 -9.76 2.60 0.89
CA SER A 206 -10.80 2.74 1.92
C SER A 206 -11.27 4.17 1.96
N ILE A 207 -12.58 4.40 2.03
CA ILE A 207 -13.19 5.71 2.21
C ILE A 207 -13.75 5.77 3.63
N SER A 208 -13.27 6.71 4.43
CA SER A 208 -13.81 7.01 5.77
C SER A 208 -14.59 8.31 5.72
N GLU A 209 -15.79 8.31 6.27
CA GLU A 209 -16.67 9.47 6.35
C GLU A 209 -16.58 10.07 7.76
N LEU A 210 -16.16 11.34 7.85
CA LEU A 210 -16.01 12.06 9.11
C LEU A 210 -16.90 13.31 9.12
N PRO A 211 -17.69 13.54 10.17
CA PRO A 211 -18.50 14.75 10.28
C PRO A 211 -17.63 15.99 10.52
N VAL A 212 -18.10 17.14 10.01
CA VAL A 212 -17.54 18.47 10.27
C VAL A 212 -18.63 19.34 10.90
N GLU A 213 -18.28 20.17 11.88
CA GLU A 213 -19.20 21.01 12.68
C GLU A 213 -20.06 21.95 11.83
N ASN A 214 -19.60 22.34 10.64
CA ASN A 214 -20.36 23.17 9.70
C ASN A 214 -21.45 22.38 8.92
N GLY A 215 -21.68 21.10 9.27
CA GLY A 215 -22.66 20.23 8.64
C GLY A 215 -22.19 19.56 7.35
N ARG A 216 -20.94 19.81 6.93
CA ARG A 216 -20.28 19.11 5.83
C ARG A 216 -19.64 17.81 6.32
N LYS A 217 -19.09 17.03 5.40
CA LYS A 217 -18.29 15.84 5.69
C LYS A 217 -16.87 15.97 5.14
N LEU A 218 -15.91 15.34 5.81
CA LEU A 218 -14.60 15.02 5.25
C LEU A 218 -14.63 13.55 4.82
N TYR A 219 -14.38 13.31 3.53
CA TYR A 219 -14.10 11.99 3.00
C TYR A 219 -12.59 11.78 2.96
N LEU A 220 -12.10 10.99 3.90
CA LEU A 220 -10.69 10.63 4.02
C LEU A 220 -10.46 9.27 3.35
N ILE A 221 -9.65 9.27 2.30
CA ILE A 221 -9.41 8.10 1.45
C ILE A 221 -7.96 7.63 1.61
N ASN A 222 -7.78 6.38 2.03
CA ASN A 222 -6.48 5.70 2.06
C ASN A 222 -6.35 4.82 0.81
N ILE A 223 -5.31 5.03 0.00
CA ILE A 223 -5.08 4.27 -1.23
C ILE A 223 -3.77 3.48 -1.20
N HIS A 224 -3.81 2.30 -1.79
CA HIS A 224 -2.61 1.61 -2.28
C HIS A 224 -2.90 1.09 -3.70
N ALA A 225 -2.40 1.82 -4.70
CA ALA A 225 -2.59 1.49 -6.12
C ALA A 225 -1.64 0.37 -6.60
N SER A 226 -1.84 -0.14 -7.81
CA SER A 226 -0.97 -1.20 -8.36
C SER A 226 0.41 -0.66 -8.79
N ALA A 227 1.48 -1.29 -8.31
CA ALA A 227 2.89 -1.01 -8.68
C ALA A 227 3.24 -1.49 -10.10
N TYR A 228 2.85 -2.73 -10.40
CA TYR A 228 3.13 -3.41 -11.65
C TYR A 228 1.82 -3.76 -12.35
N SER A 229 1.81 -3.60 -13.66
CA SER A 229 0.66 -3.86 -14.52
C SER A 229 1.18 -4.37 -15.85
N GLU A 230 0.81 -5.59 -16.23
CA GLU A 230 1.14 -6.13 -17.55
C GLU A 230 0.23 -5.49 -18.61
N GLU A 231 -1.00 -5.14 -18.23
CA GLU A 231 -1.94 -4.44 -19.09
C GLU A 231 -1.78 -2.91 -18.94
N PRO A 232 -1.49 -2.15 -20.01
CA PRO A 232 -1.33 -0.70 -19.93
C PRO A 232 -2.58 0.05 -19.40
N GLU A 233 -3.76 -0.55 -19.51
CA GLU A 233 -5.05 0.08 -19.22
C GLU A 233 -5.48 -0.02 -17.74
N THR A 234 -4.88 -0.89 -16.94
CA THR A 234 -5.33 -1.13 -15.56
C THR A 234 -5.09 0.08 -14.67
N VAL A 235 -3.89 0.65 -14.68
CA VAL A 235 -3.57 1.86 -13.91
C VAL A 235 -4.49 3.04 -14.30
N PRO A 236 -4.70 3.37 -15.60
CA PRO A 236 -5.71 4.34 -16.01
C PRO A 236 -7.13 4.02 -15.50
N ALA A 237 -7.57 2.76 -15.55
CA ALA A 237 -8.88 2.36 -15.06
C ALA A 237 -9.01 2.54 -13.52
N GLN A 238 -7.95 2.27 -12.77
CA GLN A 238 -7.88 2.55 -11.33
C GLN A 238 -8.05 4.05 -11.05
N MET A 239 -7.34 4.90 -11.79
CA MET A 239 -7.41 6.35 -11.62
C MET A 239 -8.77 6.91 -12.04
N GLN A 240 -9.38 6.39 -13.11
CA GLN A 240 -10.74 6.78 -13.53
C GLN A 240 -11.80 6.41 -12.48
N MET A 241 -11.69 5.22 -11.89
CA MET A 241 -12.59 4.80 -10.81
C MET A 241 -12.43 5.69 -9.57
N LEU A 242 -11.19 5.99 -9.18
CA LEU A 242 -10.91 6.91 -8.08
C LEU A 242 -11.51 8.28 -8.38
N ALA A 243 -11.22 8.87 -9.54
CA ALA A 243 -11.73 10.19 -9.95
C ALA A 243 -13.27 10.27 -9.90
N ALA A 244 -13.97 9.22 -10.34
CA ALA A 244 -15.43 9.16 -10.26
C ALA A 244 -15.95 9.19 -8.81
N ASP A 245 -15.25 8.53 -7.87
CA ASP A 245 -15.57 8.61 -6.46
C ASP A 245 -15.24 9.98 -5.87
N LEU A 246 -14.10 10.59 -6.24
CA LEU A 246 -13.74 11.94 -5.76
C LEU A 246 -14.79 12.97 -6.16
N GLU A 247 -15.24 12.95 -7.41
CA GLU A 247 -16.33 13.80 -7.91
C GLU A 247 -17.63 13.58 -7.11
N LYS A 248 -18.01 12.32 -6.92
CA LYS A 248 -19.20 11.93 -6.16
C LYS A 248 -19.15 12.45 -4.73
N TYR A 249 -18.02 12.26 -4.03
CA TYR A 249 -17.89 12.60 -2.62
C TYR A 249 -17.69 14.10 -2.40
N TYR A 250 -17.00 14.80 -3.30
CA TYR A 250 -16.90 16.25 -3.28
C TYR A 250 -18.27 16.92 -3.41
N ALA A 251 -19.18 16.31 -4.18
CA ALA A 251 -20.59 16.71 -4.29
C ALA A 251 -20.75 18.21 -4.59
N GLY A 252 -19.99 18.74 -5.54
CA GLY A 252 -20.05 20.16 -5.94
C GLY A 252 -19.56 21.14 -4.86
N GLY A 253 -18.72 20.71 -3.92
CA GLY A 253 -18.17 21.54 -2.85
C GLY A 253 -18.93 21.47 -1.53
N GLU A 254 -19.92 20.58 -1.42
CA GLU A 254 -20.64 20.31 -0.17
C GLU A 254 -19.75 19.59 0.84
N ASN A 255 -18.73 18.85 0.41
CA ASN A 255 -17.83 18.09 1.28
C ASN A 255 -16.36 18.32 0.94
N TYR A 256 -15.48 17.95 1.88
CA TYR A 256 -14.04 17.94 1.69
C TYR A 256 -13.59 16.54 1.29
N VAL A 257 -12.58 16.45 0.43
CA VAL A 257 -11.99 15.18 0.01
C VAL A 257 -10.48 15.26 0.16
N ILE A 258 -9.93 14.29 0.89
CA ILE A 258 -8.48 14.07 1.00
C ILE A 258 -8.21 12.62 0.65
N VAL A 259 -7.33 12.38 -0.31
CA VAL A 259 -6.75 11.07 -0.60
C VAL A 259 -5.33 11.10 -0.12
N GLY A 260 -4.87 10.09 0.61
CA GLY A 260 -3.46 9.89 0.87
C GLY A 260 -3.08 8.43 0.80
N GLY A 261 -1.82 8.16 0.51
CA GLY A 261 -1.35 6.79 0.34
C GLY A 261 -0.22 6.65 -0.65
N ASP A 262 -0.03 5.40 -1.04
CA ASP A 262 0.91 4.96 -2.07
C ASP A 262 0.17 4.87 -3.42
N PHE A 263 0.51 5.79 -4.32
CA PHE A 263 -0.09 5.85 -5.66
C PHE A 263 0.64 5.01 -6.69
N ASN A 264 1.79 4.43 -6.33
CA ASN A 264 2.64 3.65 -7.22
C ASN A 264 2.98 4.35 -8.55
N GLN A 265 2.95 5.68 -8.53
CA GLN A 265 3.18 6.58 -9.65
C GLN A 265 3.91 7.81 -9.14
N ASP A 266 4.83 8.36 -9.93
CA ASP A 266 5.57 9.59 -9.62
C ASP A 266 4.58 10.77 -9.53
N LEU A 267 4.21 11.15 -8.31
CA LEU A 267 3.20 12.17 -8.01
C LEU A 267 3.63 13.59 -8.45
N PRO A 268 4.89 14.01 -8.23
CA PRO A 268 5.42 15.21 -8.87
C PRO A 268 5.38 15.13 -10.40
N GLY A 269 5.57 13.93 -10.97
CA GLY A 269 5.57 13.65 -12.40
C GLY A 269 6.94 13.78 -13.06
N ASP A 270 7.92 14.30 -12.33
CA ASP A 270 9.30 14.46 -12.76
C ASP A 270 10.33 14.16 -11.64
N SER A 271 9.90 13.58 -10.51
CA SER A 271 10.78 13.31 -9.37
C SER A 271 11.89 12.32 -9.73
N ALA A 272 11.62 11.36 -10.62
CA ALA A 272 12.64 10.44 -11.13
C ALA A 272 13.84 11.21 -11.73
N LEU A 273 13.57 12.22 -12.55
CA LEU A 273 14.60 13.04 -13.18
C LEU A 273 15.29 13.95 -12.15
N GLN A 274 14.53 14.58 -11.25
CA GLN A 274 15.08 15.50 -10.25
C GLN A 274 16.01 14.78 -9.25
N LEU A 275 15.65 13.57 -8.84
CA LEU A 275 16.35 12.82 -7.79
C LEU A 275 17.50 11.96 -8.33
N ASN A 276 17.34 11.39 -9.53
CA ASN A 276 18.30 10.42 -10.09
C ASN A 276 19.07 10.94 -11.31
N GLY A 277 18.61 12.04 -11.93
CA GLY A 277 19.17 12.56 -13.17
C GLY A 277 18.83 11.74 -14.43
N SER A 278 17.97 10.71 -14.30
CA SER A 278 17.52 9.85 -15.40
C SER A 278 16.19 9.17 -15.05
N THR A 279 15.42 8.82 -16.09
CA THR A 279 14.23 7.96 -16.01
C THR A 279 14.46 6.58 -16.63
N GLU A 280 15.69 6.30 -17.10
CA GLU A 280 16.02 5.05 -17.78
C GLU A 280 16.11 3.87 -16.81
N GLY A 281 15.63 2.70 -17.24
CA GLY A 281 15.83 1.43 -16.53
C GLY A 281 14.72 1.01 -15.56
N TYR A 282 13.76 1.88 -15.26
CA TYR A 282 12.71 1.63 -14.26
C TYR A 282 11.30 1.84 -14.85
N SER A 283 10.77 0.83 -15.54
CA SER A 283 9.45 0.91 -16.23
C SER A 283 8.24 1.07 -15.30
N TRP A 284 8.44 0.84 -14.01
CA TRP A 284 7.44 1.05 -12.96
C TRP A 284 7.36 2.51 -12.50
N ALA A 285 8.44 3.30 -12.66
CA ALA A 285 8.51 4.70 -12.25
C ALA A 285 7.79 5.62 -13.26
N ARG A 286 6.46 5.47 -13.37
CA ARG A 286 5.62 6.20 -14.33
C ARG A 286 5.11 7.50 -13.71
N ALA A 287 5.10 8.58 -14.48
CA ALA A 287 4.49 9.84 -14.08
C ALA A 287 2.99 9.68 -13.80
N PHE A 288 2.53 10.31 -12.72
CA PHE A 288 1.10 10.41 -12.41
C PHE A 288 0.42 11.35 -13.41
N ASP A 289 -0.64 10.85 -14.08
CA ASP A 289 -1.43 11.67 -15.01
C ASP A 289 -2.39 12.60 -14.25
N ARG A 290 -1.92 13.80 -13.93
CA ARG A 290 -2.74 14.83 -13.27
C ARG A 290 -3.98 15.24 -14.08
N SER A 291 -4.00 15.01 -15.40
CA SER A 291 -5.16 15.36 -16.24
C SER A 291 -6.34 14.40 -16.09
N ALA A 292 -6.14 13.25 -15.44
CA ALA A 292 -7.20 12.31 -15.10
C ALA A 292 -8.00 12.71 -13.84
N LEU A 293 -7.54 13.73 -13.10
CA LEU A 293 -8.22 14.23 -11.91
C LEU A 293 -9.42 15.12 -12.28
N PRO A 294 -10.50 15.14 -11.47
CA PRO A 294 -11.53 16.16 -11.57
C PRO A 294 -10.95 17.58 -11.39
N ASP A 295 -11.54 18.58 -12.05
CA ASP A 295 -11.03 19.97 -12.08
C ASP A 295 -10.79 20.60 -10.70
N HIS A 296 -11.52 20.14 -9.67
CA HIS A 296 -11.48 20.65 -8.29
C HIS A 296 -10.64 19.77 -7.34
N ILE A 297 -9.92 18.78 -7.87
CA ILE A 297 -8.99 17.94 -7.15
C ILE A 297 -7.58 18.18 -7.69
N SER A 298 -6.62 18.37 -6.80
CA SER A 298 -5.21 18.57 -7.16
C SER A 298 -4.29 17.69 -6.33
N VAL A 299 -3.09 17.41 -6.87
CA VAL A 299 -1.99 16.85 -6.09
C VAL A 299 -1.50 17.92 -5.12
N ALA A 300 -1.37 17.58 -3.84
CA ALA A 300 -0.77 18.47 -2.86
C ALA A 300 0.75 18.51 -3.09
N ASP A 301 1.26 19.65 -3.57
CA ASP A 301 2.66 19.76 -3.96
C ASP A 301 3.59 19.79 -2.73
N TYR A 302 4.72 19.09 -2.84
CA TYR A 302 5.77 19.02 -1.81
C TYR A 302 6.39 20.39 -1.58
N THR A 303 6.50 20.80 -0.32
CA THR A 303 6.99 22.14 0.06
C THR A 303 8.50 22.20 0.30
N GLN A 304 9.18 21.04 0.39
CA GLN A 304 10.62 20.97 0.65
C GLN A 304 11.46 21.25 -0.60
N SER A 305 12.59 21.92 -0.39
CA SER A 305 13.63 22.13 -1.41
C SER A 305 15.02 21.93 -0.79
N PRO A 306 15.83 20.95 -1.25
CA PRO A 306 15.56 20.06 -2.38
C PRO A 306 14.41 19.06 -2.11
N LEU A 307 13.84 18.49 -3.17
CA LEU A 307 12.89 17.40 -3.09
C LEU A 307 13.55 16.18 -2.41
N LEU A 308 12.81 15.49 -1.56
CA LEU A 308 13.24 14.28 -0.88
C LEU A 308 12.42 13.08 -1.37
N PRO A 309 13.03 11.89 -1.47
CA PRO A 309 12.34 10.70 -1.98
C PRO A 309 11.38 10.09 -0.96
N THR A 310 10.24 9.59 -1.44
CA THR A 310 9.31 8.84 -0.61
C THR A 310 9.53 7.34 -0.70
N THR A 311 10.21 6.83 -1.74
CA THR A 311 10.45 5.40 -1.93
C THR A 311 11.83 5.15 -2.55
N ARG A 312 12.39 3.95 -2.32
CA ARG A 312 13.61 3.45 -2.97
C ARG A 312 13.32 2.18 -3.77
N ASN A 313 14.13 1.94 -4.79
CA ASN A 313 14.16 0.63 -5.44
C ASN A 313 14.77 -0.43 -4.50
N CYS A 314 14.23 -1.65 -4.56
CA CYS A 314 14.58 -2.75 -3.64
C CYS A 314 15.33 -3.90 -4.33
N ASP A 315 15.96 -3.68 -5.48
CA ASP A 315 16.86 -4.67 -6.12
C ASP A 315 18.12 -4.97 -5.30
N THR A 316 18.52 -4.04 -4.43
CA THR A 316 19.70 -4.10 -3.57
C THR A 316 19.46 -3.34 -2.26
N ALA A 317 20.36 -3.52 -1.28
CA ALA A 317 20.39 -2.69 -0.09
C ALA A 317 20.57 -1.20 -0.43
N TYR A 318 19.90 -0.33 0.33
CA TYR A 318 19.91 1.10 0.12
C TYR A 318 21.32 1.69 0.23
N GLN A 319 21.71 2.43 -0.80
CA GLN A 319 22.95 3.20 -0.87
C GLN A 319 22.60 4.64 -1.22
N PRO A 320 22.71 5.58 -0.26
CA PRO A 320 22.45 7.00 -0.50
C PRO A 320 23.20 7.52 -1.74
N GLY A 321 22.46 8.20 -2.63
CA GLY A 321 22.97 8.78 -3.86
C GLY A 321 23.33 7.77 -4.97
N LYS A 322 23.00 6.48 -4.79
CA LYS A 322 23.20 5.43 -5.82
C LYS A 322 21.95 4.62 -6.10
N THR A 323 21.21 4.24 -5.06
CA THR A 323 19.95 3.52 -5.22
C THR A 323 18.94 4.45 -5.89
N PHE A 324 18.23 3.94 -6.89
CA PHE A 324 17.16 4.68 -7.54
C PHE A 324 16.04 4.99 -6.54
N VAL A 325 15.52 6.21 -6.57
CA VAL A 325 14.49 6.69 -5.64
C VAL A 325 13.39 7.47 -6.38
N LEU A 326 12.19 7.55 -5.79
CA LEU A 326 11.03 8.22 -6.39
C LEU A 326 10.15 8.89 -5.32
N CYS A 327 9.22 9.75 -5.74
CA CYS A 327 8.13 10.28 -4.92
C CYS A 327 6.78 9.72 -5.40
N MET A 328 6.29 8.65 -4.77
CA MET A 328 5.00 8.02 -5.11
C MET A 328 3.95 8.08 -4.00
N ASP A 329 4.36 8.47 -2.79
CA ASP A 329 3.49 8.60 -1.63
C ASP A 329 3.11 10.05 -1.43
N GLY A 330 1.86 10.37 -1.11
CA GLY A 330 1.47 11.77 -0.94
C GLY A 330 -0.03 11.95 -0.83
N PHE A 331 -0.51 13.12 -1.26
CA PHE A 331 -1.91 13.50 -1.09
C PHE A 331 -2.55 14.10 -2.34
N LEU A 332 -3.83 13.80 -2.55
CA LEU A 332 -4.74 14.56 -3.40
C LEU A 332 -5.73 15.29 -2.49
N VAL A 333 -6.09 16.52 -2.85
CA VAL A 333 -6.97 17.36 -2.05
C VAL A 333 -7.98 18.09 -2.92
N SER A 334 -9.20 18.29 -2.40
CA SER A 334 -10.19 19.15 -3.03
C SER A 334 -9.91 20.64 -2.81
N ASP A 335 -10.39 21.51 -3.70
CA ASP A 335 -10.16 22.97 -3.65
C ASP A 335 -10.57 23.65 -2.33
N ASN A 336 -11.49 23.05 -1.58
CA ASN A 336 -11.94 23.52 -0.28
C ASN A 336 -11.09 23.02 0.90
N VAL A 337 -10.00 22.30 0.63
CA VAL A 337 -8.92 21.99 1.57
C VAL A 337 -7.75 22.93 1.26
N GLU A 338 -7.29 23.69 2.26
CA GLU A 338 -6.11 24.54 2.12
C GLU A 338 -4.90 23.82 2.69
N VAL A 339 -3.98 23.44 1.82
CA VAL A 339 -2.70 22.81 2.17
C VAL A 339 -1.73 23.89 2.67
N ARG A 340 -1.14 23.65 3.85
CA ARG A 340 -0.13 24.51 4.47
C ARG A 340 1.28 24.04 4.13
N SER A 341 1.53 22.75 4.26
CA SER A 341 2.82 22.13 4.01
C SER A 341 2.63 20.68 3.59
N VAL A 342 3.55 20.16 2.77
CA VAL A 342 3.68 18.74 2.43
C VAL A 342 5.16 18.39 2.49
N GLU A 343 5.54 17.60 3.47
CA GLU A 343 6.93 17.31 3.79
C GLU A 343 7.15 15.79 3.85
N VAL A 344 8.21 15.32 3.19
CA VAL A 344 8.75 13.98 3.39
C VAL A 344 9.62 14.02 4.65
N LEU A 345 9.42 13.07 5.56
CA LEU A 345 10.33 12.88 6.68
C LEU A 345 11.40 11.88 6.24
N ASP A 346 12.63 12.35 6.10
CA ASP A 346 13.74 11.49 5.69
C ASP A 346 14.19 10.61 6.86
N GLU A 347 13.58 9.44 6.94
CA GLU A 347 13.92 8.39 7.91
C GLU A 347 15.05 7.48 7.38
N GLY A 348 15.67 7.84 6.25
CA GLY A 348 16.75 7.08 5.63
C GLY A 348 16.36 5.64 5.25
N PHE A 349 15.06 5.38 5.04
CA PHE A 349 14.51 4.06 4.76
C PHE A 349 14.83 3.00 5.85
N VAL A 350 15.00 3.44 7.10
CA VAL A 350 15.43 2.55 8.19
C VAL A 350 14.38 1.49 8.51
N CYS A 351 13.09 1.88 8.57
CA CYS A 351 12.00 0.99 8.96
C CYS A 351 11.21 0.42 7.77
N SER A 352 11.33 1.05 6.60
CA SER A 352 10.59 0.72 5.38
C SER A 352 11.37 1.26 4.18
N ASP A 353 11.16 0.69 3.00
CA ASP A 353 11.64 1.23 1.73
C ASP A 353 10.87 2.49 1.31
N HIS A 354 9.86 2.86 2.08
CA HIS A 354 9.22 4.15 1.99
C HIS A 354 9.58 5.06 3.18
N ASN A 355 9.60 6.37 2.92
CA ASN A 355 9.63 7.44 3.91
C ASN A 355 8.20 8.00 4.06
N PRO A 356 7.79 8.40 5.28
CA PRO A 356 6.46 8.96 5.47
C PRO A 356 6.34 10.36 4.89
N VAL A 357 5.14 10.70 4.42
CA VAL A 357 4.79 12.04 3.95
C VAL A 357 3.77 12.64 4.90
N ARG A 358 4.09 13.81 5.44
CA ARG A 358 3.24 14.59 6.35
C ARG A 358 2.65 15.79 5.60
N MET A 359 1.37 16.04 5.80
CA MET A 359 0.68 17.24 5.32
C MET A 359 0.02 17.98 6.48
N GLU A 360 0.19 19.30 6.51
CA GLU A 360 -0.63 20.19 7.32
C GLU A 360 -1.68 20.85 6.43
N PHE A 361 -2.92 20.94 6.91
CA PHE A 361 -4.02 21.49 6.14
C PHE A 361 -5.10 22.10 7.03
N LEU A 362 -6.01 22.86 6.42
CA LEU A 362 -7.27 23.25 7.04
C LEU A 362 -8.45 23.02 6.11
N LEU A 363 -9.63 22.85 6.69
CA LEU A 363 -10.90 22.78 5.97
C LEU A 363 -11.46 24.21 5.83
N LYS A 364 -11.66 24.70 4.60
CA LYS A 364 -12.17 26.08 4.36
C LYS A 364 -13.64 26.19 4.78
N GLY A 365 -14.02 27.35 5.35
CA GLY A 365 -15.37 27.65 5.88
C GLY A 365 -16.54 27.35 4.96
#